data_AF-A0A939US34-F1
#
_entry.id   AF-A0A939US34-F1
#
_cell.length_a   1.000
_cell.length_b   1.000
_cell.length_c   1.000
_cell.angle_alpha   90.00
_cell.angle_beta   90.00
_cell.angle_gamma   90.00
#
_symmetry.space_group_name_H-M   'P 1'
#
loop_
_entity.id
_entity.type
_entity.pdbx_description
1 polymer ?
#
loop_
_entity_poly.entity_id
_entity_poly.type
_entity_poly.pdbx_seq_one_letter_code
_entity_poly.pdbx_strand_id
1 'polypeptide(L)'
;MKVTDDCTYIVAGDEMLRLFAEKYPSVKAIPFRENFSVGNYDGFDFDDVFVKNRANAFGTTVQDYKSKLAPIINLDFSKEYVLCFGECECCKANLKFLTNYLLEGGYEYPIKVCIVDEITLETIREYVYQNNKRQI
;
A
#
# COMPACT_ATOMS: atom_id res chain seq x y z
N MET A 1 -15.75 0.45 -8.45
CA MET A 1 -15.13 1.72 -8.04
C MET A 1 -15.20 2.70 -9.19
N LYS A 2 -15.57 3.95 -8.93
CA LYS A 2 -15.37 5.04 -9.89
C LYS A 2 -13.91 5.49 -9.75
N VAL A 3 -13.07 5.13 -10.73
CA VAL A 3 -11.67 5.58 -10.77
C VAL A 3 -11.59 7.05 -11.15
N THR A 4 -10.60 7.77 -10.60
CA THR A 4 -10.29 9.17 -10.96
C THR A 4 -8.81 9.29 -11.28
N ASP A 5 -8.48 10.21 -12.19
CA ASP A 5 -7.09 10.45 -12.59
C ASP A 5 -6.32 11.35 -11.58
N ASP A 6 -7.04 11.95 -10.63
CA ASP A 6 -6.50 12.90 -9.65
C ASP A 6 -5.83 12.25 -8.43
N CYS A 7 -5.93 10.92 -8.30
CA CYS A 7 -5.35 10.17 -7.18
C CYS A 7 -4.41 9.07 -7.65
N THR A 8 -3.51 8.64 -6.77
CA THR A 8 -2.62 7.51 -7.02
C THR A 8 -3.13 6.28 -6.28
N TYR A 9 -3.25 5.17 -6.99
CA TYR A 9 -3.72 3.91 -6.43
C TYR A 9 -2.53 3.08 -5.92
N ILE A 10 -2.68 2.49 -4.73
CA ILE A 10 -1.73 1.50 -4.21
C ILE A 10 -2.43 0.14 -4.25
N VAL A 11 -1.89 -0.81 -4.99
CA VAL A 11 -2.54 -2.09 -5.31
C VAL A 11 -1.80 -3.30 -4.73
N ALA A 12 -2.49 -4.43 -4.57
CA ALA A 12 -1.94 -5.67 -4.01
C ALA A 12 -0.93 -6.38 -4.94
N GLY A 13 0.29 -5.86 -5.00
CA GLY A 13 1.42 -6.43 -5.75
C GLY A 13 1.33 -6.27 -7.27
N ASP A 14 2.30 -6.86 -7.96
CA ASP A 14 2.54 -6.63 -9.39
C ASP A 14 1.45 -7.19 -10.31
N GLU A 15 0.82 -8.30 -9.93
CA GLU A 15 -0.23 -8.90 -10.76
C GLU A 15 -1.51 -8.04 -10.77
N MET A 16 -1.92 -7.53 -9.60
CA MET A 16 -3.02 -6.58 -9.55
C MET A 16 -2.67 -5.28 -10.29
N LEU A 17 -1.42 -4.81 -10.20
CA LEU A 17 -0.96 -3.65 -10.97
C LEU A 17 -1.12 -3.86 -12.47
N ARG A 18 -0.73 -5.03 -12.99
CA ARG A 18 -0.90 -5.38 -14.39
C ARG A 18 -2.37 -5.30 -14.82
N LEU A 19 -3.26 -5.94 -14.07
CA LEU A 19 -4.70 -5.91 -14.33
C LEU A 19 -5.27 -4.49 -14.24
N PHE A 20 -4.79 -3.69 -13.29
CA PHE A 20 -5.25 -2.32 -13.08
C PHE A 20 -4.85 -1.42 -14.25
N ALA A 21 -3.63 -1.55 -14.76
CA ALA A 21 -3.15 -0.83 -15.94
C ALA A 21 -3.90 -1.23 -17.22
N GLU A 22 -4.30 -2.50 -17.36
CA GLU A 22 -5.10 -2.97 -18.49
C GLU A 22 -6.53 -2.41 -18.47
N LYS A 23 -7.16 -2.37 -17.29
CA LYS A 23 -8.54 -1.91 -17.12
C LYS A 23 -8.66 -0.38 -17.06
N TYR A 24 -7.68 0.29 -16.49
CA TYR A 24 -7.67 1.74 -16.22
C TYR A 24 -6.35 2.40 -16.66
N PRO A 25 -6.09 2.50 -17.97
CA PRO A 25 -4.76 2.89 -18.49
C PRO A 25 -4.34 4.34 -18.20
N SER A 26 -5.28 5.24 -17.91
CA SER A 26 -4.99 6.62 -17.51
C SER A 26 -4.63 6.78 -16.04
N VAL A 27 -4.91 5.75 -15.23
CA VAL A 27 -4.84 5.85 -13.78
C VAL A 27 -3.45 5.45 -13.30
N LYS A 28 -2.88 6.29 -12.43
CA LYS A 28 -1.60 5.99 -11.81
C LYS A 28 -1.76 4.98 -10.69
N ALA A 29 -1.08 3.84 -10.80
CA ALA A 29 -1.04 2.82 -9.77
C ALA A 29 0.40 2.40 -9.43
N ILE A 30 0.63 2.01 -8.18
CA ILE A 30 1.90 1.44 -7.71
C ILE A 30 1.63 0.16 -6.91
N PRO A 31 2.48 -0.87 -7.04
CA PRO A 31 2.27 -2.12 -6.35
C PRO A 31 2.78 -2.02 -4.90
N PHE A 32 2.08 -2.67 -3.98
CA PHE A 32 2.56 -2.96 -2.64
C PHE A 32 2.21 -4.40 -2.27
N ARG A 33 3.23 -5.16 -1.91
CA ARG A 33 3.06 -6.52 -1.37
C ARG A 33 4.19 -6.82 -0.41
N GLU A 34 3.85 -6.82 0.86
CA GLU A 34 4.68 -7.38 1.92
C GLU A 34 4.13 -8.73 2.36
N ASN A 35 5.04 -9.71 2.45
CA ASN A 35 4.75 -11.00 3.05
C ASN A 35 5.04 -10.98 4.56
N PHE A 36 4.11 -10.49 5.36
CA PHE A 36 4.28 -10.40 6.82
C PHE A 36 4.41 -11.75 7.53
N SER A 37 4.23 -12.88 6.83
CA SER A 37 4.48 -14.22 7.41
C SER A 37 5.95 -14.62 7.45
N VAL A 38 6.85 -13.84 6.85
CA VAL A 38 8.28 -14.17 6.75
C VAL A 38 9.12 -13.25 7.65
N GLY A 39 9.68 -13.82 8.70
CA GLY A 39 10.45 -13.09 9.71
C GLY A 39 9.57 -12.49 10.82
N ASN A 40 10.16 -12.29 12.00
CA ASN A 40 9.49 -11.63 13.13
C ASN A 40 9.81 -10.14 13.09
N TYR A 41 8.79 -9.28 13.19
CA TYR A 41 9.01 -7.85 13.32
C TYR A 41 7.91 -7.14 14.12
N ASP A 42 8.36 -6.24 14.98
CA ASP A 42 7.63 -5.51 16.01
C ASP A 42 8.00 -4.00 16.08
N GLY A 43 8.77 -3.48 15.11
CA GLY A 43 9.18 -2.07 15.03
C GLY A 43 8.30 -1.19 14.12
N PHE A 44 8.79 0.02 13.82
CA PHE A 44 8.10 1.06 13.05
C PHE A 44 8.20 0.87 11.53
N ASP A 45 7.16 1.23 10.79
CA ASP A 45 7.03 0.96 9.36
C ASP A 45 8.23 1.50 8.54
N PHE A 46 8.92 0.60 7.83
CA PHE A 46 10.08 0.85 6.95
C PHE A 46 11.38 1.34 7.60
N ASP A 47 11.60 1.14 8.90
CA ASP A 47 12.92 1.43 9.49
C ASP A 47 14.06 0.57 8.92
N ASP A 48 15.32 0.95 9.19
CA ASP A 48 16.48 0.21 8.68
C ASP A 48 16.54 -1.25 9.19
N VAL A 49 15.93 -1.55 10.35
CA VAL A 49 15.88 -2.90 10.92
C VAL A 49 14.90 -3.77 10.13
N PHE A 50 13.70 -3.25 9.85
CA PHE A 50 12.70 -3.84 8.96
C PHE A 50 13.34 -4.15 7.62
N VAL A 51 13.91 -3.16 6.95
CA VAL A 51 14.49 -3.34 5.61
C VAL A 51 15.57 -4.42 5.60
N LYS A 52 16.46 -4.46 6.61
CA LYS A 52 17.50 -5.49 6.73
C LYS A 52 16.92 -6.88 6.94
N ASN A 53 15.99 -7.03 7.88
CA ASN A 53 15.36 -8.32 8.20
C ASN A 53 14.62 -8.88 6.98
N ARG A 54 13.92 -8.00 6.25
CA ARG A 54 13.16 -8.36 5.05
C ARG A 54 14.06 -8.71 3.88
N ALA A 55 15.11 -7.92 3.63
CA ALA A 55 16.09 -8.25 2.59
C ALA A 55 16.69 -9.64 2.82
N ASN A 56 17.06 -9.97 4.07
CA ASN A 56 17.56 -11.29 4.45
C ASN A 56 16.51 -12.40 4.23
N ALA A 57 15.28 -12.18 4.71
CA ALA A 57 14.15 -13.11 4.54
C ALA A 57 13.84 -13.44 3.07
N PHE A 58 14.00 -12.46 2.17
CA PHE A 58 13.81 -12.64 0.73
C PHE A 58 15.08 -13.08 -0.01
N GLY A 59 16.20 -13.29 0.68
CA GLY A 59 17.47 -13.67 0.05
C GLY A 59 18.01 -12.62 -0.93
N THR A 60 17.78 -11.34 -0.67
CA THR A 60 18.16 -10.21 -1.53
C THR A 60 19.03 -9.21 -0.78
N THR A 61 19.63 -8.24 -1.48
CA THR A 61 20.36 -7.16 -0.82
C THR A 61 19.41 -6.09 -0.26
N VAL A 62 19.88 -5.34 0.75
CA VAL A 62 19.18 -4.17 1.30
C VAL A 62 18.86 -3.15 0.20
N GLN A 63 19.80 -2.91 -0.72
CA GLN A 63 19.64 -1.94 -1.79
C GLN A 63 18.55 -2.36 -2.78
N ASP A 64 18.53 -3.63 -3.17
CA ASP A 64 17.51 -4.16 -4.08
C ASP A 64 16.13 -4.14 -3.43
N TYR A 65 16.06 -4.46 -2.14
CA TYR A 65 14.81 -4.40 -1.39
C TYR A 65 14.31 -2.96 -1.22
N LYS A 66 15.17 -2.00 -0.86
CA LYS A 66 14.82 -0.57 -0.82
C LYS A 66 14.33 -0.08 -2.18
N SER A 67 14.91 -0.54 -3.28
CA SER A 67 14.49 -0.15 -4.63
C SER A 67 13.06 -0.59 -4.95
N LYS A 68 12.64 -1.77 -4.47
CA LYS A 68 11.24 -2.25 -4.60
C LYS A 68 10.26 -1.45 -3.75
N LEU A 69 10.68 -1.05 -2.55
CA LEU A 69 9.87 -0.24 -1.64
C LEU A 69 9.89 1.25 -1.95
N ALA A 70 10.82 1.73 -2.78
CA ALA A 70 11.01 3.14 -3.07
C ALA A 70 9.73 3.89 -3.48
N PRO A 71 8.79 3.31 -4.27
CA PRO A 71 7.52 3.97 -4.59
C PRO A 71 6.64 4.23 -3.35
N ILE A 72 6.78 3.42 -2.30
CA ILE A 72 5.99 3.50 -1.06
C ILE A 72 6.70 4.30 0.02
N ILE A 73 8.02 4.18 0.15
CA ILE A 73 8.81 4.95 1.13
C ILE A 73 8.87 6.44 0.75
N ASN A 74 8.81 6.75 -0.56
CA ASN A 74 8.86 8.12 -1.07
C ASN A 74 7.49 8.61 -1.56
N LEU A 75 6.40 8.17 -0.93
CA LEU A 75 5.08 8.72 -1.23
C LEU A 75 5.09 10.24 -1.04
N ASP A 76 4.53 10.94 -2.00
CA ASP A 76 4.32 12.39 -1.94
C ASP A 76 3.04 12.65 -1.15
N PHE A 77 3.17 13.10 0.10
CA PHE A 77 2.04 13.28 1.01
C PHE A 77 1.15 14.47 0.63
N SER A 78 1.52 15.26 -0.39
CA SER A 78 0.66 16.30 -0.97
C SER A 78 -0.41 15.76 -1.93
N LYS A 79 -0.39 14.45 -2.25
CA LYS A 79 -1.31 13.80 -3.20
C LYS A 79 -2.34 12.89 -2.52
N GLU A 80 -3.50 12.71 -3.16
CA GLU A 80 -4.49 11.73 -2.73
C GLU A 80 -4.09 10.28 -3.10
N TYR A 81 -4.23 9.35 -2.15
CA TYR A 81 -4.00 7.92 -2.34
C TYR A 81 -5.26 7.09 -2.09
N VAL A 82 -5.43 6.03 -2.89
CA VAL A 82 -6.48 5.03 -2.70
C VAL A 82 -5.84 3.66 -2.56
N LEU A 83 -6.11 2.96 -1.46
CA LEU A 83 -5.58 1.62 -1.20
C LEU A 83 -6.54 0.57 -1.76
N CYS A 84 -6.11 -0.21 -2.74
CA CYS A 84 -6.91 -1.26 -3.39
C CYS A 84 -6.34 -2.64 -3.12
N PHE A 85 -7.04 -3.45 -2.33
CA PHE A 85 -6.53 -4.75 -1.86
C PHE A 85 -7.64 -5.79 -1.83
N GLY A 86 -7.27 -7.07 -1.86
CA GLY A 86 -8.23 -8.17 -1.73
C GLY A 86 -8.63 -8.49 -0.30
N GLU A 87 -9.40 -9.57 -0.13
CA GLU A 87 -9.94 -10.00 1.17
C GLU A 87 -9.06 -11.01 1.92
N CYS A 88 -7.97 -11.48 1.32
CA CYS A 88 -7.07 -12.41 1.98
C CYS A 88 -6.41 -11.78 3.22
N GLU A 89 -6.01 -12.61 4.18
CA GLU A 89 -5.30 -12.16 5.38
C GLU A 89 -3.99 -11.40 5.04
N CYS A 90 -3.33 -11.81 3.95
CA CYS A 90 -2.20 -11.08 3.39
C CYS A 90 -2.53 -9.62 3.04
N CYS A 91 -3.64 -9.41 2.34
CA CYS A 91 -4.10 -8.10 1.91
C CYS A 91 -4.54 -7.25 3.11
N LYS A 92 -5.20 -7.86 4.11
CA LYS A 92 -5.55 -7.17 5.38
C LYS A 92 -4.31 -6.70 6.15
N ALA A 93 -3.27 -7.52 6.23
CA ALA A 93 -2.01 -7.15 6.89
C ALA A 93 -1.32 -5.99 6.15
N ASN A 94 -1.25 -6.05 4.82
CA ASN A 94 -0.73 -4.97 3.97
C ASN A 94 -1.52 -3.66 4.13
N LEU A 95 -2.84 -3.74 4.14
CA LEU A 95 -3.72 -2.59 4.38
C LEU A 95 -3.45 -1.95 5.74
N LYS A 96 -3.38 -2.76 6.80
CA LYS A 96 -3.11 -2.26 8.16
C LYS A 96 -1.77 -1.54 8.21
N PHE A 97 -0.73 -2.15 7.65
CA PHE A 97 0.61 -1.58 7.59
C PHE A 97 0.62 -0.25 6.83
N LEU A 98 0.11 -0.20 5.59
CA LEU A 98 0.09 1.06 4.82
C LEU A 98 -0.76 2.14 5.48
N THR A 99 -1.88 1.77 6.10
CA THR A 99 -2.74 2.73 6.78
C THR A 99 -2.00 3.35 7.96
N ASN A 100 -1.30 2.54 8.77
CA ASN A 100 -0.46 3.04 9.86
C ASN A 100 0.66 3.94 9.35
N TYR A 101 1.42 3.48 8.35
CA TYR A 101 2.48 4.25 7.72
C TYR A 101 2.01 5.64 7.24
N LEU A 102 0.85 5.72 6.58
CA LEU A 102 0.28 6.99 6.15
C LEU A 102 -0.11 7.87 7.34
N LEU A 103 -0.83 7.33 8.32
CA LEU A 103 -1.30 8.08 9.49
C LEU A 103 -0.13 8.63 10.33
N GLU A 104 0.87 7.80 10.60
CA GLU A 104 2.03 8.14 11.42
C GLU A 104 3.03 9.02 10.66
N GLY A 105 3.15 8.86 9.35
CA GLY A 105 3.98 9.71 8.49
C GLY A 105 3.45 11.14 8.32
N GLY A 106 2.24 11.44 8.81
CA GLY A 106 1.64 12.77 8.73
C GLY A 106 0.76 13.00 7.50
N TYR A 107 0.23 11.95 6.88
CA TYR A 107 -0.71 12.08 5.77
C TYR A 107 -2.01 12.75 6.21
N GLU A 108 -2.43 13.82 5.52
CA GLU A 108 -3.55 14.68 5.94
C GLU A 108 -4.87 14.42 5.20
N TYR A 109 -4.82 13.79 4.02
CA TYR A 109 -6.03 13.45 3.27
C TYR A 109 -6.75 12.24 3.88
N PRO A 110 -8.06 12.08 3.64
CA PRO A 110 -8.77 10.86 3.98
C PRO A 110 -8.17 9.64 3.27
N ILE A 111 -7.88 8.58 4.01
CA ILE A 111 -7.37 7.33 3.43
C ILE A 111 -8.56 6.53 2.91
N LYS A 112 -8.73 6.51 1.58
CA LYS A 112 -9.75 5.72 0.90
C LYS A 112 -9.23 4.29 0.74
N VAL A 113 -10.02 3.30 1.16
CA VAL A 113 -9.70 1.88 1.03
C VAL A 113 -10.80 1.20 0.22
N CYS A 114 -10.40 0.52 -0.84
CA CYS A 114 -11.27 -0.26 -1.69
C CYS A 114 -10.87 -1.73 -1.58
N ILE A 115 -11.77 -2.54 -1.04
CA ILE A 115 -11.65 -3.99 -1.07
C ILE A 115 -12.20 -4.47 -2.41
N VAL A 116 -11.37 -5.17 -3.17
CA VAL A 116 -11.70 -5.58 -4.53
C VAL A 116 -11.50 -7.08 -4.72
N ASP A 117 -12.20 -7.66 -5.68
CA ASP A 117 -11.84 -8.96 -6.21
C ASP A 117 -10.54 -8.82 -7.02
N GLU A 118 -9.50 -9.56 -6.66
CA GLU A 118 -8.15 -9.37 -7.21
C GLU A 118 -8.01 -9.77 -8.68
N ILE A 119 -9.01 -10.47 -9.25
CA ILE A 119 -9.00 -10.94 -10.64
C ILE A 119 -9.82 -9.99 -11.52
N THR A 120 -11.03 -9.65 -11.08
CA THR A 120 -11.99 -8.85 -11.85
C THR A 120 -11.86 -7.34 -11.59
N LEU A 121 -11.21 -6.95 -10.50
CA LEU A 121 -11.13 -5.59 -9.96
C LEU A 121 -12.50 -4.98 -9.65
N GLU A 122 -13.51 -5.82 -9.43
CA GLU A 122 -14.81 -5.38 -8.95
C GLU A 122 -14.72 -5.02 -7.47
N THR A 123 -15.36 -3.92 -7.09
CA THR A 123 -15.34 -3.45 -5.71
C THR A 123 -16.33 -4.25 -4.88
N ILE A 124 -15.81 -4.89 -3.85
CA ILE A 124 -16.60 -5.62 -2.87
C ILE A 124 -17.05 -4.66 -1.77
N ARG A 125 -16.12 -3.84 -1.23
CA ARG A 125 -16.38 -2.89 -0.14
C ARG A 125 -15.51 -1.64 -0.25
N GLU A 126 -15.98 -0.52 0.29
CA GLU A 126 -15.22 0.73 0.38
C GLU A 126 -15.27 1.28 1.81
N TYR A 127 -14.15 1.83 2.26
CA TYR A 127 -13.98 2.48 3.56
C TYR A 127 -13.24 3.80 3.37
N VAL A 128 -13.50 4.74 4.27
CA VAL A 128 -12.75 5.99 4.34
C VAL A 128 -12.32 6.18 5.80
N TYR A 129 -11.02 6.24 6.03
CA TYR A 129 -10.46 6.63 7.31
C TYR A 129 -10.19 8.13 7.30
N GLN A 130 -10.79 8.86 8.23
CA GLN A 130 -10.42 10.24 8.49
C GLN A 130 -9.35 10.28 9.57
N ASN A 131 -8.29 11.04 9.31
CA ASN A 131 -7.27 11.28 10.32
C ASN A 131 -7.88 12.21 11.39
N ASN A 132 -8.43 11.64 12.46
CA ASN A 132 -8.90 12.41 13.62
C ASN A 132 -7.69 12.94 14.41
N LYS A 133 -6.82 13.73 13.79
CA LYS A 133 -5.92 14.60 14.55
C LYS A 133 -6.80 15.64 15.21
N ARG A 134 -7.08 15.43 16.51
CA ARG A 134 -7.72 16.41 17.39
C ARG A 134 -7.12 17.77 17.09
N GLN A 135 -7.97 18.72 16.68
CA GLN A 135 -7.65 20.13 16.84
C GLN A 135 -7.37 20.35 18.33
N ILE A 136 -6.13 20.69 18.66
CA ILE A 136 -5.74 21.23 19.96
C ILE A 136 -5.54 22.72 19.77
#